data_AF-A0A3N5WY31-F1
#
_entry.id   AF-A0A3N5WY31-F1
#
_cell.length_a   1.000
_cell.length_b   1.000
_cell.length_c   1.000
_cell.angle_alpha   90.00
_cell.angle_beta   90.00
_cell.angle_gamma   90.00
#
_symmetry.space_group_name_H-M   'P 1'
#
loop_
_entity.id
_entity.type
_entity.pdbx_description
1 polymer ?
#
loop_
_entity_poly.entity_id
_entity_poly.type
_entity_poly.pdbx_seq_one_letter_code
_entity_poly.pdbx_strand_id
1 'polypeptide(L)'
;MLPTAGLAQLGRPAERAAALSGRRFFLPGYHYAGCRVGLRRRQGFTVVEILVALVVLVVGVLALFGSSAMIVRMVGRGFDDTSASQVASARLEWLRQLAGSTSPRCAHAGFTGGSAVTGGIVEAWTVAAAGVARPVALALRYRVARGEVHD
;
A
#
# COMPACT_ATOMS: atom_id res chain seq x y z
N MET A 1 -13.04 36.93 -7.97
CA MET A 1 -12.46 38.28 -7.91
C MET A 1 -12.40 38.68 -6.44
N LEU A 2 -11.24 38.49 -5.81
CA LEU A 2 -10.88 39.06 -4.50
C LEU A 2 -9.39 39.40 -4.55
N PRO A 3 -8.94 40.48 -3.88
CA PRO A 3 -7.75 41.21 -4.30
C PRO A 3 -6.50 40.86 -3.50
N THR A 4 -5.40 41.21 -4.15
CA THR A 4 -4.01 41.36 -3.73
C THR A 4 -3.74 42.33 -2.57
N ALA A 5 -2.57 42.12 -1.95
CA ALA A 5 -1.60 43.11 -1.44
C ALA A 5 -1.49 43.29 0.08
N GLY A 6 -0.24 43.21 0.57
CA GLY A 6 0.16 43.52 1.94
C GLY A 6 1.63 43.18 2.21
N LEU A 7 2.54 43.83 1.47
CA LEU A 7 3.99 43.85 1.71
C LEU A 7 4.36 44.82 2.85
N ALA A 8 5.58 44.62 3.40
CA ALA A 8 6.47 45.62 4.02
C ALA A 8 6.10 46.13 5.44
N GLN A 9 7.00 46.53 6.34
CA GLN A 9 8.43 46.34 6.64
C GLN A 9 8.71 47.10 7.95
N LEU A 10 9.71 46.63 8.72
CA LEU A 10 10.64 47.40 9.57
C LEU A 10 10.14 48.44 10.61
N GLY A 11 10.55 48.22 11.87
CA GLY A 11 10.64 49.25 12.90
C GLY A 11 11.26 48.77 14.22
N ARG A 12 12.60 48.86 14.34
CA ARG A 12 13.36 48.97 15.62
C ARG A 12 13.55 50.48 15.93
N PRO A 13 14.16 50.93 17.05
CA PRO A 13 14.30 50.43 18.43
C PRO A 13 13.94 51.53 19.50
N ALA A 14 13.84 51.18 20.79
CA ALA A 14 14.03 52.13 21.92
C ALA A 14 14.25 51.31 23.22
N GLU A 15 15.47 51.26 23.74
CA GLU A 15 15.89 52.07 24.90
C GLU A 15 14.94 52.00 26.10
N ARG A 16 15.23 51.10 27.04
CA ARG A 16 15.09 51.38 28.49
C ARG A 16 16.21 50.67 29.25
N ALA A 17 17.31 51.39 29.42
CA ALA A 17 18.21 51.19 30.54
C ALA A 17 17.54 51.71 31.82
N ALA A 18 17.42 50.88 32.85
CA ALA A 18 17.22 51.37 34.21
C ALA A 18 17.61 50.31 35.26
N ALA A 19 18.46 50.75 36.17
CA ALA A 19 18.56 50.33 37.57
C ALA A 19 19.20 48.98 37.90
N LEU A 20 20.54 48.99 37.91
CA LEU A 20 21.34 48.21 38.86
C LEU A 20 21.00 48.68 40.29
N SER A 21 20.31 47.84 41.07
CA SER A 21 20.12 48.04 42.50
C SER A 21 20.57 46.79 43.25
N GLY A 22 21.58 46.99 44.09
CA GLY A 22 22.30 45.95 44.81
C GLY A 22 21.41 45.16 45.75
N ARG A 23 21.44 43.84 45.57
CA ARG A 23 21.17 42.88 46.63
C ARG A 23 22.32 41.89 46.67
N ARG A 24 23.20 42.06 47.67
CA ARG A 24 24.10 41.00 48.12
C ARG A 24 23.21 39.89 48.67
N PHE A 25 22.85 38.97 47.78
CA PHE A 25 22.08 37.79 48.12
C PHE A 25 23.04 36.83 48.85
N PHE A 26 22.91 36.83 50.17
CA PHE A 26 23.54 35.86 51.06
C PHE A 26 22.94 34.49 50.74
N LEU A 27 23.63 33.71 49.90
CA LEU A 27 23.21 32.36 49.59
C LEU A 27 23.59 31.44 50.76
N PRO A 28 22.61 30.73 51.34
CA PRO A 28 22.87 29.76 52.40
C PRO A 28 23.74 28.62 51.86
N GLY A 29 24.67 28.16 52.69
CA GLY A 29 25.58 27.07 52.37
C GLY A 29 24.84 25.87 51.82
N TYR A 30 25.22 25.47 50.61
CA TYR A 30 24.74 24.25 49.97
C TYR A 30 25.31 23.07 50.77
N HIS A 31 24.50 22.51 51.67
CA HIS A 31 24.67 21.14 52.08
C HIS A 31 24.57 20.29 50.81
N TYR A 32 25.70 19.76 50.35
CA TYR A 32 25.72 18.68 49.37
C TYR A 32 25.15 17.44 50.07
N ALA A 33 23.83 17.40 50.20
CA ALA A 33 23.09 16.17 50.42
C ALA A 33 23.37 15.32 49.19
N GLY A 34 24.39 14.47 49.30
CA GLY A 34 24.80 13.56 48.26
C GLY A 34 23.59 12.73 47.85
N CYS A 35 23.05 13.04 46.66
CA CYS A 35 22.23 12.11 45.95
C CYS A 35 23.13 10.90 45.70
N ARG A 36 22.97 9.85 46.52
CA ARG A 36 23.52 8.54 46.17
C ARG A 36 22.76 8.14 44.92
N VAL A 37 23.32 8.50 43.77
CA VAL A 37 23.00 7.85 42.51
C VAL A 37 23.40 6.41 42.78
N GLY A 38 22.41 5.59 43.15
CA GLY A 38 22.61 4.16 43.26
C GLY A 38 23.16 3.76 41.90
N LEU A 39 24.45 3.46 41.85
CA LEU A 39 25.09 2.86 40.69
C LEU A 39 24.32 1.55 40.48
N ARG A 40 23.26 1.60 39.66
CA ARG A 40 22.61 0.42 39.11
C ARG A 40 23.78 -0.38 38.57
N ARG A 41 24.01 -1.56 39.17
CA ARG A 41 25.03 -2.49 38.70
C ARG A 41 24.82 -2.60 37.21
N ARG A 42 25.75 -2.05 36.44
CA ARG A 42 25.82 -2.29 35.00
C ARG A 42 26.14 -3.78 34.90
N GLN A 43 25.12 -4.62 34.84
CA GLN A 43 25.28 -6.00 34.43
C GLN A 43 25.75 -5.89 32.98
N GLY A 44 27.06 -5.99 32.79
CA GLY A 44 27.66 -6.01 31.46
C GLY A 44 27.10 -7.24 30.75
N PHE A 45 26.60 -7.04 29.53
CA PHE A 45 26.19 -8.12 28.65
C PHE A 45 27.33 -9.13 28.57
N THR A 46 27.03 -10.38 28.87
CA THR A 46 28.03 -11.43 28.75
C THR A 46 28.31 -11.68 27.27
N VAL A 47 29.53 -12.11 26.93
CA VAL A 47 29.86 -12.50 25.54
C VAL A 47 28.87 -13.54 25.01
N VAL A 48 28.42 -14.44 25.88
CA VAL A 48 27.41 -15.47 25.58
C VAL A 48 26.09 -14.84 25.14
N GLU A 49 25.65 -13.77 25.78
CA GLU A 49 24.38 -13.11 25.46
C GLU A 49 24.41 -12.47 24.06
N ILE A 50 25.53 -11.85 23.69
CA ILE A 50 25.73 -11.31 22.33
C ILE A 50 25.81 -12.42 21.29
N LEU A 51 26.51 -13.53 21.60
CA LEU A 51 26.58 -14.69 20.71
C LEU A 51 25.19 -15.26 20.43
N VAL A 52 24.37 -15.45 21.47
CA VAL A 52 23.00 -15.93 21.32
C VAL A 52 22.15 -14.93 20.53
N ALA A 53 22.26 -13.63 20.80
CA ALA A 53 21.54 -12.59 20.07
C ALA A 53 21.89 -12.60 18.57
N LEU A 54 23.17 -12.78 18.22
CA LEU A 54 23.62 -12.88 16.83
C LEU A 54 23.07 -14.13 16.14
N VAL A 55 23.06 -15.28 16.81
CA VAL A 55 22.48 -16.51 16.25
C VAL A 55 21.00 -16.32 15.95
N VAL A 56 20.24 -15.77 16.91
CA VAL A 56 18.81 -15.49 16.73
C VAL A 56 18.60 -14.46 15.62
N LEU A 57 19.43 -13.42 15.54
CA LEU A 57 19.38 -12.40 14.49
C LEU A 57 19.59 -13.02 13.10
N VAL A 58 20.61 -13.85 12.94
CA VAL A 58 20.89 -14.52 11.66
C VAL A 58 19.75 -15.43 11.25
N VAL A 59 19.25 -16.27 12.16
CA VAL A 59 18.12 -17.17 11.88
C VAL A 59 16.86 -16.36 11.53
N GLY A 60 16.57 -15.29 12.27
CA GLY A 60 15.42 -14.42 12.02
C GLY A 60 15.49 -13.71 10.67
N VAL A 61 16.66 -13.19 10.29
CA VAL A 61 16.86 -12.54 8.99
C VAL A 61 16.72 -13.55 7.84
N LEU A 62 17.27 -14.76 7.99
CA LEU A 62 17.10 -15.83 6.99
C LEU A 62 15.62 -16.24 6.83
N ALA A 63 14.88 -16.37 7.93
CA ALA A 63 13.45 -16.65 7.90
C ALA A 63 12.65 -15.54 7.19
N LEU A 64 13.03 -14.27 7.41
CA LEU A 64 12.41 -13.12 6.74
C LEU A 64 12.66 -13.14 5.23
N PHE A 65 13.88 -13.43 4.79
CA PHE A 65 14.21 -13.54 3.36
C PHE A 65 13.40 -14.65 2.68
N GLY A 66 13.25 -15.82 3.33
CA GLY A 66 12.42 -16.91 2.81
C GLY A 66 10.95 -16.51 2.64
N SER A 67 10.41 -15.75 3.60
CA SER A 67 9.01 -15.28 3.58
C SER A 67 8.75 -14.26 2.47
N SER A 68 9.70 -13.35 2.23
CA SER A 68 9.58 -12.30 1.20
C SER A 68 9.34 -12.88 -0.20
N ALA A 69 10.08 -13.93 -0.57
CA ALA A 69 9.94 -14.57 -1.88
C ALA A 69 8.54 -15.17 -2.11
N MET A 70 7.91 -15.69 -1.04
CA MET A 70 6.55 -16.24 -1.14
C MET A 70 5.50 -15.15 -1.35
N ILE A 71 5.63 -14.03 -0.63
CA ILE A 71 4.73 -12.88 -0.75
C ILE A 71 4.78 -12.30 -2.17
N VAL A 72 5.97 -12.11 -2.73
CA VAL A 72 6.13 -11.59 -4.11
C VAL A 72 5.42 -12.48 -5.13
N ARG A 73 5.51 -13.82 -4.99
CA ARG A 73 4.80 -14.76 -5.87
C ARG A 73 3.28 -14.74 -5.70
N MET A 74 2.79 -14.38 -4.52
CA MET A 74 1.35 -14.22 -4.27
C MET A 74 0.84 -12.93 -4.87
N VAL A 75 1.59 -11.84 -4.72
CA VAL A 75 1.27 -10.55 -5.34
C VAL A 75 1.22 -10.67 -6.86
N GLY A 76 2.20 -11.33 -7.49
CA GLY A 76 2.20 -11.57 -8.94
C GLY A 76 0.95 -12.32 -9.42
N ARG A 77 0.57 -13.41 -8.75
CA ARG A 77 -0.67 -14.14 -9.07
C ARG A 77 -1.93 -13.29 -8.90
N GLY A 78 -1.99 -12.50 -7.83
CA GLY A 78 -3.12 -11.59 -7.61
C GLY A 78 -3.27 -10.52 -8.70
N PHE A 79 -2.15 -10.04 -9.26
CA PHE A 79 -2.18 -9.13 -10.41
C PHE A 79 -2.75 -9.80 -11.66
N ASP A 80 -2.30 -11.02 -11.97
CA ASP A 80 -2.80 -11.79 -13.12
C ASP A 80 -4.31 -12.07 -13.01
N ASP A 81 -4.76 -12.54 -11.83
CA ASP A 81 -6.18 -12.83 -11.56
C ASP A 81 -7.05 -11.57 -11.63
N THR A 82 -6.55 -10.45 -11.09
CA THR A 82 -7.26 -9.16 -11.16
C THR A 82 -7.39 -8.70 -12.61
N SER A 83 -6.31 -8.79 -13.40
CA SER A 83 -6.32 -8.43 -14.82
C SER A 83 -7.33 -9.28 -15.59
N ALA A 84 -7.33 -10.60 -15.39
CA ALA A 84 -8.30 -11.52 -16.00
C ALA A 84 -9.75 -11.14 -15.62
N SER A 85 -10.02 -10.83 -14.35
CA SER A 85 -11.35 -10.42 -13.89
C SER A 85 -11.84 -9.11 -14.51
N GLN A 86 -10.93 -8.16 -14.75
CA GLN A 86 -11.25 -6.89 -15.40
C GLN A 86 -11.61 -7.10 -16.87
N VAL A 87 -10.85 -7.94 -17.58
CA VAL A 87 -11.15 -8.33 -18.97
C VAL A 87 -12.50 -9.05 -19.03
N ALA A 88 -12.76 -9.99 -18.11
CA ALA A 88 -14.03 -10.70 -18.03
C ALA A 88 -15.21 -9.73 -17.86
N SER A 89 -15.07 -8.80 -16.91
CA SER A 89 -16.10 -7.81 -16.59
C SER A 89 -16.35 -6.87 -17.77
N ALA A 90 -15.29 -6.43 -18.45
CA ALA A 90 -15.40 -5.60 -19.66
C ALA A 90 -16.13 -6.34 -20.79
N ARG A 91 -15.84 -7.63 -20.99
CA ARG A 91 -16.53 -8.45 -22.00
C ARG A 91 -18.01 -8.61 -21.70
N LEU A 92 -18.37 -8.90 -20.46
CA LEU A 92 -19.76 -9.02 -20.04
C LEU A 92 -20.52 -7.70 -20.21
N GLU A 93 -19.88 -6.58 -19.89
CA GLU A 93 -20.49 -5.25 -20.08
C GLU A 93 -20.69 -4.92 -21.56
N TRP A 94 -19.70 -5.22 -22.40
CA TRP A 94 -19.84 -5.09 -23.84
C TRP A 94 -20.98 -5.94 -24.41
N LEU A 95 -21.12 -7.20 -23.95
CA LEU A 95 -22.24 -8.06 -24.34
C LEU A 95 -23.60 -7.52 -23.85
N ARG A 96 -23.66 -6.91 -22.66
CA ARG A 96 -24.88 -6.24 -22.17
C ARG A 96 -25.27 -5.06 -23.06
N GLN A 97 -24.30 -4.24 -23.47
CA GLN A 97 -24.54 -3.11 -24.37
C GLN A 97 -25.02 -3.58 -25.74
N LEU A 98 -24.41 -4.62 -26.31
CA LEU A 98 -24.85 -5.23 -27.57
C LEU A 98 -26.26 -5.83 -27.49
N ALA A 99 -26.59 -6.48 -26.38
CA ALA A 99 -27.94 -7.01 -26.16
C ALA A 99 -28.99 -5.90 -26.17
N GLY A 100 -28.65 -4.73 -25.62
CA GLY A 100 -29.52 -3.56 -25.55
C GLY A 100 -29.54 -2.67 -26.79
N SER A 101 -28.59 -2.82 -27.72
CA SER A 101 -28.46 -1.95 -28.90
C SER A 101 -29.45 -2.26 -30.02
N THR A 102 -30.15 -3.39 -29.94
CA THR A 102 -31.09 -3.86 -30.97
C THR A 102 -32.51 -3.99 -30.41
N SER A 103 -33.50 -3.85 -31.30
CA SER A 103 -34.91 -4.15 -31.02
C SER A 103 -35.42 -5.12 -32.09
N PRO A 104 -35.81 -6.36 -31.73
CA PRO A 104 -35.85 -6.93 -30.38
C PRO A 104 -34.45 -7.08 -29.75
N ARG A 105 -34.39 -7.04 -28.40
CA ARG A 105 -33.12 -7.20 -27.65
C ARG A 105 -32.46 -8.53 -27.97
N CYS A 106 -31.14 -8.58 -27.85
CA CYS A 106 -30.31 -9.77 -28.10
C CYS A 106 -30.34 -10.27 -29.56
N ALA A 107 -30.80 -9.45 -30.51
CA ALA A 107 -30.81 -9.80 -31.94
C ALA A 107 -29.51 -9.44 -32.67
N HIS A 108 -28.58 -8.75 -32.01
CA HIS A 108 -27.30 -8.37 -32.59
C HIS A 108 -26.46 -9.60 -32.97
N ALA A 109 -25.97 -9.68 -34.21
CA ALA A 109 -25.25 -10.85 -34.71
C ALA A 109 -24.03 -11.21 -33.84
N GLY A 110 -23.27 -10.20 -33.39
CA GLY A 110 -22.12 -10.35 -32.50
C GLY A 110 -22.42 -10.78 -31.06
N PHE A 111 -23.70 -10.92 -30.68
CA PHE A 111 -24.09 -11.36 -29.34
C PHE A 111 -24.09 -12.90 -29.18
N THR A 112 -24.09 -13.66 -30.27
CA THR A 112 -24.26 -15.13 -30.24
C THR A 112 -23.04 -15.89 -29.67
N GLY A 113 -21.83 -15.35 -29.86
CA GLY A 113 -20.59 -15.95 -29.39
C GLY A 113 -19.38 -15.40 -30.14
N GLY A 114 -18.18 -15.71 -29.67
CA GLY A 114 -16.96 -15.28 -30.33
C GLY A 114 -15.70 -15.55 -29.51
N SER A 115 -14.57 -15.14 -30.08
CA SER A 115 -13.27 -15.15 -29.41
C SER A 115 -12.55 -13.83 -29.65
N ALA A 116 -11.76 -13.39 -28.68
CA ALA A 116 -10.94 -12.19 -28.79
C ALA A 116 -9.62 -12.36 -28.02
N VAL A 117 -8.68 -11.45 -28.23
CA VAL A 117 -7.47 -11.36 -27.41
C VAL A 117 -7.34 -9.93 -26.91
N THR A 118 -7.32 -9.76 -25.58
CA THR A 118 -7.21 -8.46 -24.92
C THR A 118 -6.08 -8.50 -23.91
N GLY A 119 -5.08 -7.62 -24.08
CA GLY A 119 -3.95 -7.56 -23.14
C GLY A 119 -3.14 -8.87 -23.03
N GLY A 120 -3.16 -9.71 -24.07
CA GLY A 120 -2.52 -11.04 -24.05
C GLY A 120 -3.34 -12.15 -23.40
N ILE A 121 -4.57 -11.85 -22.95
CA ILE A 121 -5.54 -12.83 -22.46
C ILE A 121 -6.42 -13.24 -23.64
N VAL A 122 -6.52 -14.55 -23.90
CA VAL A 122 -7.42 -15.10 -24.91
C VAL A 122 -8.78 -15.31 -24.28
N GLU A 123 -9.82 -14.75 -24.89
CA GLU A 123 -11.19 -14.82 -24.43
C GLU A 123 -12.02 -15.62 -25.43
N ALA A 124 -12.91 -16.48 -24.93
CA ALA A 124 -13.91 -17.16 -25.74
C ALA A 124 -15.25 -17.14 -25.01
N TRP A 125 -16.32 -16.73 -25.68
CA TRP A 125 -17.66 -16.71 -25.09
C TRP A 125 -18.70 -17.33 -25.99
N THR A 126 -19.73 -17.87 -25.36
CA THR A 126 -20.90 -18.44 -26.02
C THR A 126 -22.15 -17.98 -25.28
N VAL A 127 -23.20 -17.65 -26.02
CA VAL A 127 -24.48 -17.22 -25.46
C VAL A 127 -25.60 -18.14 -25.90
N ALA A 128 -26.50 -18.48 -24.99
CA ALA A 128 -27.65 -19.30 -25.33
C ALA A 128 -28.51 -18.67 -26.43
N ALA A 129 -28.96 -19.50 -27.37
CA ALA A 129 -29.64 -19.07 -28.59
C ALA A 129 -31.07 -18.53 -28.36
N ALA A 130 -31.71 -18.84 -27.23
CA ALA A 130 -33.10 -18.48 -26.96
C ALA A 130 -33.37 -18.30 -25.46
N GLY A 131 -34.51 -17.66 -25.15
CA GLY A 131 -34.99 -17.40 -23.79
C GLY A 131 -35.04 -15.92 -23.43
N VAL A 132 -35.85 -15.60 -22.42
CA VAL A 132 -35.97 -14.23 -21.85
C VAL A 132 -34.71 -13.87 -21.04
N ALA A 133 -34.09 -14.88 -20.42
CA ALA A 133 -32.74 -14.81 -19.87
C ALA A 133 -31.83 -15.70 -20.73
N ARG A 134 -30.72 -15.14 -21.21
CA ARG A 134 -29.73 -15.87 -22.02
C ARG A 134 -28.45 -16.00 -21.21
N PRO A 135 -28.12 -17.21 -20.68
CA PRO A 135 -26.86 -17.40 -20.00
C PRO A 135 -25.69 -17.17 -20.96
N VAL A 136 -24.63 -16.55 -20.43
CA VAL A 136 -23.37 -16.30 -21.12
C VAL A 136 -22.31 -17.13 -20.40
N ALA A 137 -21.65 -18.01 -21.14
CA ALA A 137 -20.43 -18.66 -20.69
C ALA A 137 -19.24 -17.92 -21.30
N LEU A 138 -18.29 -17.52 -20.47
CA LEU A 138 -17.05 -16.84 -20.85
C LEU A 138 -15.89 -17.63 -20.27
N ALA A 139 -14.93 -17.97 -21.13
CA ALA A 139 -13.69 -18.63 -20.77
C ALA A 139 -12.50 -17.72 -21.11
N LEU A 140 -11.51 -17.69 -20.23
CA LEU A 140 -10.29 -16.90 -20.32
C LEU A 140 -9.08 -17.83 -20.28
N ARG A 141 -8.07 -17.51 -21.09
CA ARG A 141 -6.78 -18.21 -21.08
C ARG A 141 -5.66 -17.19 -21.03
N TYR A 142 -4.76 -17.36 -20.06
CA TYR A 142 -3.62 -16.47 -19.87
C TYR A 142 -2.40 -17.23 -19.37
N ARG A 143 -1.22 -16.68 -19.67
CA ARG A 143 0.05 -17.25 -19.22
C ARG A 143 0.38 -16.71 -17.84
N VAL A 144 0.72 -17.63 -16.93
CA VAL A 144 1.30 -17.35 -15.63
C VAL A 144 2.75 -17.85 -15.62
N ALA A 145 3.58 -17.36 -14.68
CA ALA A 145 5.00 -17.73 -14.60
C ALA A 145 5.27 -19.26 -14.47
N ARG A 146 4.24 -20.07 -14.19
CA ARG A 146 4.31 -21.54 -14.08
C ARG A 146 3.57 -22.30 -15.20
N GLY A 147 2.97 -21.65 -16.19
CA GLY A 147 2.21 -22.33 -17.24
C GLY A 147 1.06 -21.51 -17.82
N GLU A 148 0.03 -22.18 -18.34
CA GLU A 148 -1.20 -21.56 -18.84
C GLU A 148 -2.36 -21.91 -17.88
N VAL A 149 -3.22 -20.93 -17.60
CA VAL A 149 -4.43 -21.09 -16.78
C VAL A 149 -5.67 -20.98 -17.69
N HIS A 150 -6.70 -21.75 -17.37
CA HIS A 150 -8.01 -21.75 -18.02
C HIS A 150 -9.08 -21.52 -16.95
N ASP A 151 -9.84 -20.44 -17.06
CA ASP A 151 -10.99 -20.12 -16.19
C ASP A 151 -12.24 -19.82 -17.00
#